data_AF-A0A8T2SUJ9-F1
#
_entry.id   AF-A0A8T2SUJ9-F1
#
_cell.length_a   1.000
_cell.length_b   1.000
_cell.length_c   1.000
_cell.angle_alpha   90.00
_cell.angle_beta   90.00
_cell.angle_gamma   90.00
#
_symmetry.space_group_name_H-M   'P 1'
#
loop_
_entity.id
_entity.type
_entity.pdbx_description
1 polymer ?
#
loop_
_entity_poly.entity_id
_entity_poly.type
_entity_poly.pdbx_seq_one_letter_code
_entity_poly.pdbx_strand_id
1 'polypeptide(L)'
;MGFPSDDIVTIKLGQHGDPTLISVNCPDKLGLGADIARIILEFGLIIVRADLSTDGKWCFGLFWVHPAEGISKNIRWAPLKKLLVRACPPTRPHLLLPQFQIPKPTQSYLLRTLSMDNVGLLNEITLVLWELEFRVHKMIASVTPDGKAVTMFCLTDSRELLHEKRRQDDLCIRLKSILGEQTSDCVVTPAGTEWGELDCTTFLSAASTSLMDVCSHDAQGVGKLRIDVDNSLSPGHTLLQICCKGRRGLMYDCMRTLKDFQIQIAYGRSATNGKGDGEIDLFILHGDGKKLVDPVKLKNLCSRLEDEILQPVRIAIMDRGPDIELIVAASIGVCGQGRPRALHDITCILKALGICIFKADAGFYLIEDRRWEVYRFLFMEKPDVDLSSRQTQAQIAEKLRRKLLG
;
A
#
# COMPACT_ATOMS: atom_id res chain seq x y z
N MET A 1 -4.94 33.02 -0.26
CA MET A 1 -6.14 32.25 0.13
C MET A 1 -5.79 31.45 1.37
N GLY A 2 -6.19 31.90 2.57
CA GLY A 2 -5.95 31.17 3.81
C GLY A 2 -7.17 31.32 4.71
N PHE A 3 -7.83 30.21 5.05
CA PHE A 3 -8.81 30.21 6.14
C PHE A 3 -8.05 30.35 7.48
N PRO A 4 -8.64 31.02 8.50
CA PRO A 4 -8.03 31.24 9.80
C PRO A 4 -8.15 30.00 10.71
N SER A 5 -7.83 28.82 10.18
CA SER A 5 -7.71 27.60 10.98
C SER A 5 -6.25 27.23 11.02
N ASP A 6 -5.65 27.34 12.21
CA ASP A 6 -4.25 26.94 12.48
C ASP A 6 -4.03 25.43 12.33
N ASP A 7 -5.10 24.66 12.16
CA ASP A 7 -5.05 23.21 12.00
C ASP A 7 -4.66 22.83 10.56
N ILE A 8 -3.43 22.35 10.41
CA ILE A 8 -2.87 21.77 9.16
C ILE A 8 -3.80 20.70 8.56
N VAL A 9 -4.47 19.92 9.42
CA VAL A 9 -5.40 18.86 9.02
C VAL A 9 -6.67 18.96 9.86
N THR A 10 -7.84 19.00 9.21
CA THR A 10 -9.14 18.92 9.88
C THR A 10 -9.93 17.71 9.35
N ILE A 11 -10.72 17.10 10.23
CA ILE A 11 -11.58 15.96 9.89
C ILE A 11 -12.99 16.28 10.35
N LYS A 12 -13.92 16.38 9.41
CA LYS A 12 -15.34 16.61 9.66
C LYS A 12 -16.09 15.33 9.32
N LEU A 13 -16.57 14.63 10.35
CA LEU A 13 -17.31 13.38 10.18
C LEU A 13 -18.61 13.64 9.42
N GLY A 14 -18.89 12.81 8.42
CA GLY A 14 -20.16 12.83 7.70
C GLY A 14 -21.31 12.37 8.60
N GLN A 15 -22.51 12.88 8.35
CA GLN A 15 -23.74 12.46 9.04
C GLN A 15 -24.60 11.60 8.09
N HIS A 16 -25.37 10.67 8.62
CA HIS A 16 -26.42 9.94 7.88
C HIS A 16 -26.00 9.33 6.52
N GLY A 17 -24.77 8.82 6.41
CA GLY A 17 -24.27 8.20 5.18
C GLY A 17 -23.49 9.13 4.26
N ASP A 18 -23.37 10.42 4.61
CA ASP A 18 -22.49 11.36 3.92
C ASP A 18 -21.01 10.99 4.09
N PRO A 19 -20.16 11.31 3.11
CA PRO A 19 -18.71 11.16 3.24
C PRO A 19 -18.15 11.98 4.38
N THR A 20 -17.18 11.41 5.09
CA THR A 20 -16.32 12.19 5.99
C THR A 20 -15.38 13.05 5.15
N LEU A 21 -15.26 14.33 5.52
CA LEU A 21 -14.36 15.28 4.86
C LEU A 21 -13.05 15.38 5.63
N ILE A 22 -11.94 15.12 4.95
CA ILE A 22 -10.58 15.41 5.40
C ILE A 22 -10.10 16.64 4.63
N SER A 23 -9.70 17.68 5.34
CA SER A 23 -9.09 18.88 4.75
C SER A 23 -7.63 18.98 5.19
N VAL A 24 -6.74 19.23 4.22
CA VAL A 24 -5.31 19.43 4.43
C VAL A 24 -4.93 20.80 3.90
N ASN A 25 -4.26 21.61 4.72
CA ASN A 25 -3.75 22.92 4.37
C ASN A 25 -2.32 23.04 4.92
N CYS A 26 -1.33 22.85 4.06
CA CYS A 26 0.08 22.78 4.47
C CYS A 26 1.01 23.31 3.39
N PRO A 27 2.31 23.54 3.68
CA PRO A 27 3.28 23.79 2.63
C PRO A 27 3.32 22.61 1.64
N ASP A 28 3.63 22.90 0.39
CA ASP A 28 3.63 21.89 -0.67
C ASP A 28 4.96 21.12 -0.73
N LYS A 29 4.88 19.89 -1.22
CA LYS A 29 6.04 19.10 -1.64
C LYS A 29 5.63 18.15 -2.76
N LEU A 30 6.59 17.83 -3.63
CA LEU A 30 6.40 16.79 -4.64
C LEU A 30 5.97 15.47 -3.98
N GLY A 31 4.88 14.89 -4.48
CA GLY A 31 4.36 13.62 -3.98
C GLY A 31 3.53 13.68 -2.71
N LEU A 32 3.21 14.87 -2.17
CA LEU A 32 2.32 15.02 -1.01
C LEU A 32 0.97 14.32 -1.21
N GLY A 33 0.36 14.45 -2.40
CA GLY A 33 -0.90 13.79 -2.73
C GLY A 33 -0.82 12.26 -2.63
N ALA A 34 0.32 11.66 -3.03
CA ALA A 34 0.56 10.24 -2.91
C ALA A 34 0.68 9.81 -1.45
N ASP A 35 1.40 10.58 -0.63
CA ASP A 35 1.58 10.32 0.80
C ASP A 35 0.22 10.38 1.55
N ILE A 36 -0.60 11.39 1.25
CA ILE A 36 -1.95 11.55 1.83
C ILE A 36 -2.86 10.39 1.39
N ALA A 37 -2.94 10.10 0.08
CA ALA A 37 -3.79 9.04 -0.44
C ALA A 37 -3.39 7.66 0.12
N ARG A 38 -2.08 7.43 0.33
CA ARG A 38 -1.56 6.24 0.99
C ARG A 38 -2.08 6.10 2.41
N ILE A 39 -1.97 7.15 3.23
CA ILE A 39 -2.41 7.14 4.63
C ILE A 39 -3.91 6.88 4.70
N ILE A 40 -4.71 7.54 3.85
CA ILE A 40 -6.16 7.31 3.79
C ILE A 40 -6.46 5.84 3.46
N LEU A 41 -5.78 5.27 2.46
CA LEU A 41 -5.91 3.87 2.07
C LEU A 41 -5.49 2.90 3.19
N GLU A 42 -4.44 3.26 3.93
CA GLU A 42 -3.93 2.48 5.07
C GLU A 42 -4.96 2.35 6.20
N PHE A 43 -5.79 3.37 6.41
CA PHE A 43 -6.91 3.31 7.36
C PHE A 43 -8.15 2.62 6.80
N GLY A 44 -8.07 2.07 5.58
CA GLY A 44 -9.18 1.36 4.96
C GLY A 44 -10.25 2.28 4.38
N LEU A 45 -9.91 3.54 4.13
CA LEU A 45 -10.84 4.51 3.58
C LEU A 45 -10.70 4.56 2.05
N ILE A 46 -11.81 4.80 1.37
CA ILE A 46 -11.90 5.02 -0.07
C ILE A 46 -12.16 6.51 -0.29
N ILE A 47 -11.34 7.14 -1.14
CA ILE A 47 -11.54 8.52 -1.59
C ILE A 47 -12.57 8.49 -2.72
N VAL A 48 -13.76 9.05 -2.48
CA VAL A 48 -14.85 9.13 -3.48
C VAL A 48 -14.86 10.45 -4.23
N ARG A 49 -14.29 11.50 -3.62
CA ARG A 49 -14.07 12.79 -4.25
C ARG A 49 -12.82 13.41 -3.66
N ALA A 50 -12.10 14.17 -4.46
CA ALA A 50 -11.04 15.03 -3.98
C ALA A 50 -10.95 16.30 -4.82
N ASP A 51 -10.66 17.41 -4.17
CA ASP A 51 -10.34 18.69 -4.81
C ASP A 51 -8.96 19.11 -4.29
N LEU A 52 -8.01 19.31 -5.20
CA LEU A 52 -6.61 19.61 -4.92
C LEU A 52 -6.24 20.95 -5.58
N SER A 53 -5.53 21.80 -4.86
CA SER A 53 -5.02 23.06 -5.38
C SER A 53 -3.71 23.41 -4.71
N THR A 54 -2.71 23.82 -5.48
CA THR A 54 -1.43 24.29 -4.95
C THR A 54 -0.89 25.43 -5.79
N ASP A 55 -0.15 26.32 -5.13
CA ASP A 55 0.63 27.38 -5.78
C ASP A 55 2.14 27.01 -5.89
N GLY A 56 2.47 25.75 -5.60
CA GLY A 56 3.84 25.22 -5.54
C GLY A 56 4.57 25.51 -4.23
N LYS A 57 3.99 26.33 -3.33
CA LYS A 57 4.51 26.61 -1.98
C LYS A 57 3.56 26.12 -0.90
N TRP A 58 2.26 26.23 -1.15
CA TRP A 58 1.17 25.82 -0.28
C TRP A 58 0.21 24.94 -1.05
N CYS A 59 -0.22 23.86 -0.41
CA CYS A 59 -1.18 22.91 -0.93
C CYS A 59 -2.44 22.94 -0.07
N PHE A 60 -3.59 22.98 -0.74
CA PHE A 60 -4.91 22.81 -0.18
C PHE A 60 -5.57 21.59 -0.81
N GLY A 61 -5.93 20.61 0.02
CA GLY A 61 -6.58 19.38 -0.40
C GLY A 61 -7.84 19.10 0.40
N LEU A 62 -8.93 18.78 -0.30
CA LEU A 62 -10.17 18.28 0.27
C LEU A 62 -10.38 16.85 -0.20
N PHE A 63 -10.64 15.93 0.72
CA PHE A 63 -10.85 14.52 0.43
C PHE A 63 -12.13 14.04 1.12
N TRP A 64 -13.09 13.59 0.32
CA TRP A 64 -14.32 12.97 0.79
C TRP A 64 -14.12 11.47 0.81
N VAL A 65 -14.29 10.86 1.99
CA VAL A 65 -13.92 9.47 2.23
C VAL A 65 -15.03 8.66 2.90
N HIS A 66 -15.09 7.38 2.56
CA HIS A 66 -15.93 6.38 3.22
C HIS A 66 -15.11 5.15 3.63
N PRO A 67 -15.50 4.43 4.69
CA PRO A 67 -14.94 3.11 4.98
C PRO A 67 -15.21 2.14 3.82
N ALA A 68 -14.20 1.35 3.44
CA ALA A 68 -14.41 0.25 2.49
C ALA A 68 -15.33 -0.84 3.09
N GLU A 69 -15.96 -1.62 2.23
CA GLU A 69 -16.79 -2.74 2.68
C GLU A 69 -15.99 -3.76 3.52
N GLY A 70 -16.61 -4.25 4.59
CA GLY A 70 -15.97 -5.18 5.52
C GLY A 70 -14.86 -4.57 6.39
N ILE A 71 -14.76 -3.24 6.46
CA ILE A 71 -13.92 -2.52 7.43
C ILE A 71 -14.80 -2.03 8.58
N SER A 72 -14.27 -2.16 9.81
CA SER A 72 -14.97 -1.69 11.01
C SER A 72 -15.36 -0.23 10.86
N LYS A 73 -16.61 0.09 11.22
CA LYS A 73 -17.10 1.48 11.26
C LYS A 73 -16.34 2.33 12.30
N ASN A 74 -15.64 1.69 13.24
CA ASN A 74 -14.85 2.36 14.26
C ASN A 74 -13.45 2.73 13.72
N ILE A 75 -13.41 3.66 12.77
CA ILE A 75 -12.16 4.18 12.20
C ILE A 75 -11.40 4.97 13.28
N ARG A 76 -10.10 4.69 13.42
CA ARG A 76 -9.20 5.38 14.35
C ARG A 76 -8.80 6.75 13.80
N TRP A 77 -9.71 7.72 13.84
CA TRP A 77 -9.53 9.06 13.27
C TRP A 77 -8.38 9.87 13.88
N ALA A 78 -8.11 9.72 15.19
CA ALA A 78 -7.04 10.45 15.85
C ALA A 78 -5.63 10.03 15.38
N PRO A 79 -5.27 8.72 15.33
CA PRO A 79 -4.05 8.26 14.68
C PRO A 79 -3.94 8.66 13.21
N LEU A 80 -5.06 8.60 12.46
CA LEU A 80 -5.10 9.04 11.07
C LEU A 80 -4.70 10.52 10.94
N LYS A 81 -5.32 11.42 11.73
CA LYS A 81 -4.99 12.85 11.75
C LYS A 81 -3.51 13.06 12.05
N LYS A 82 -2.96 12.34 13.05
CA LYS A 82 -1.54 12.43 13.42
C LYS A 82 -0.61 12.06 12.26
N LEU A 83 -0.91 10.98 11.53
CA LEU A 83 -0.12 10.55 10.39
C LEU A 83 -0.21 11.51 9.21
N LEU A 84 -1.39 12.06 8.92
CA LEU A 84 -1.56 13.10 7.89
C LEU A 84 -0.76 14.36 8.21
N VAL A 85 -0.81 14.84 9.47
CA VAL A 85 -0.01 15.99 9.92
C VAL A 85 1.48 15.70 9.74
N ARG A 86 1.94 14.48 10.06
CA ARG A 86 3.35 14.10 9.88
C ARG A 86 3.79 14.04 8.41
N ALA A 87 2.87 13.72 7.49
CA ALA A 87 3.17 13.71 6.07
C ALA A 87 3.35 15.12 5.49
N CYS A 88 2.75 16.13 6.13
CA CYS A 88 2.83 17.53 5.73
C CYS A 88 4.22 18.11 6.01
N PRO A 89 4.81 18.91 5.10
CA PRO A 89 6.05 19.64 5.39
C PRO A 89 5.86 20.64 6.55
N PRO A 90 6.94 20.95 7.29
CA PRO A 90 6.88 21.91 8.39
C PRO A 90 6.59 23.33 7.89
N THR A 91 5.77 24.08 8.62
CA THR A 91 5.27 25.43 8.30
C THR A 91 6.32 26.55 8.31
N ARG A 92 7.62 26.24 8.46
CA ARG A 92 8.71 27.22 8.44
C ARG A 92 9.39 27.21 7.07
N PRO A 93 9.08 28.18 6.18
CA PRO A 93 9.76 28.29 4.91
C PRO A 93 11.14 28.93 5.15
N HIS A 94 12.19 28.14 4.99
CA HIS A 94 13.53 28.56 4.55
C HIS A 94 14.14 29.82 5.22
N LEU A 95 14.84 29.62 6.35
CA LEU A 95 16.14 30.28 6.59
C LEU A 95 17.32 29.29 6.49
N LEU A 96 17.04 28.04 6.17
CA LEU A 96 18.05 27.04 5.88
C LEU A 96 17.77 26.50 4.47
N LEU A 97 18.81 26.49 3.64
CA LEU A 97 18.87 25.79 2.36
C LEU A 97 18.18 24.41 2.47
N PRO A 98 17.60 23.89 1.37
CA PRO A 98 17.17 22.49 1.35
C PRO A 98 18.40 21.61 1.54
N GLN A 99 18.77 21.35 2.79
CA GLN A 99 19.56 20.19 3.12
C GLN A 99 18.68 19.04 2.65
N PHE A 100 19.11 18.35 1.60
CA PHE A 100 18.71 16.97 1.40
C PHE A 100 19.02 16.25 2.71
N GLN A 101 18.04 16.18 3.61
CA GLN A 101 18.11 15.29 4.75
C GLN A 101 18.09 13.92 4.11
N ILE A 102 19.28 13.35 3.94
CA ILE A 102 19.47 11.92 3.72
C ILE A 102 18.54 11.27 4.75
N PRO A 103 17.53 10.49 4.34
CA PRO A 103 16.64 9.84 5.28
C PRO A 103 17.49 9.15 6.33
N LYS A 104 17.33 9.55 7.60
CA LYS A 104 18.04 8.90 8.69
C LYS A 104 17.68 7.41 8.60
N PRO A 105 18.64 6.48 8.48
CA PRO A 105 18.31 5.08 8.30
C PRO A 105 17.49 4.63 9.51
N THR A 106 16.22 4.29 9.25
CA THR A 106 15.33 3.81 10.31
C THR A 106 15.84 2.45 10.75
N GLN A 107 16.13 2.29 12.04
CA GLN A 107 16.59 1.02 12.59
C GLN A 107 15.55 -0.07 12.30
N SER A 108 15.98 -1.13 11.60
CA SER A 108 15.17 -2.31 11.39
C SER A 108 15.31 -3.28 12.56
N TYR A 109 14.25 -4.04 12.82
CA TYR A 109 14.16 -5.02 13.90
C TYR A 109 13.71 -6.36 13.34
N LEU A 110 14.20 -7.42 13.95
CA LEU A 110 13.77 -8.78 13.73
C LEU A 110 12.82 -9.17 14.86
N LEU A 111 11.58 -9.46 14.51
CA LEU A 111 10.59 -10.07 15.39
C LEU A 111 10.50 -11.56 15.05
N ARG A 112 10.75 -12.41 16.04
CA ARG A 112 10.55 -13.86 15.94
C ARG A 112 9.41 -14.27 16.86
N THR A 113 8.45 -15.01 16.33
CA THR A 113 7.37 -15.63 17.08
C THR A 113 7.39 -17.15 16.91
N LEU A 114 7.19 -17.87 18.00
CA LEU A 114 6.97 -19.31 18.03
C LEU A 114 5.61 -19.57 18.67
N SER A 115 4.81 -20.46 18.10
CA SER A 115 3.53 -20.88 18.67
C SER A 115 3.10 -22.23 18.11
N MET A 116 1.99 -22.76 18.62
CA MET A 116 1.30 -23.85 17.93
C MET A 116 0.69 -23.32 16.63
N ASP A 117 0.77 -24.09 15.55
CA ASP A 117 0.15 -23.68 14.29
C ASP A 117 -1.38 -23.75 14.40
N ASN A 118 -2.03 -22.63 14.10
CA ASN A 118 -3.47 -22.49 14.09
C ASN A 118 -3.88 -21.73 12.84
N VAL A 119 -5.01 -22.16 12.24
CA VAL A 119 -5.54 -21.52 11.03
C VAL A 119 -5.81 -20.05 11.30
N GLY A 120 -5.15 -19.17 10.55
CA GLY A 120 -5.35 -17.72 10.65
C GLY A 120 -4.50 -17.01 11.70
N LEU A 121 -3.58 -17.70 12.37
CA LEU A 121 -2.64 -17.05 13.30
C LEU A 121 -1.82 -15.94 12.62
N LEU A 122 -1.34 -16.20 11.40
CA LEU A 122 -0.57 -15.22 10.65
C LEU A 122 -1.39 -13.94 10.40
N ASN A 123 -2.70 -14.06 10.17
CA ASN A 123 -3.58 -12.91 10.03
C ASN A 123 -3.65 -12.09 11.34
N GLU A 124 -3.79 -12.75 12.48
CA GLU A 124 -3.85 -12.08 13.79
C GLU A 124 -2.55 -11.33 14.12
N ILE A 125 -1.40 -11.95 13.85
CA ILE A 125 -0.10 -11.30 14.01
C ILE A 125 -0.01 -10.07 13.10
N THR A 126 -0.33 -10.21 11.81
CA THR A 126 -0.25 -9.09 10.86
C THR A 126 -1.23 -7.95 11.20
N LEU A 127 -2.37 -8.27 11.81
CA LEU A 127 -3.32 -7.27 12.33
C LEU A 127 -2.70 -6.49 13.50
N VAL A 128 -2.09 -7.18 14.47
CA VAL A 128 -1.41 -6.52 15.61
C VAL A 128 -0.27 -5.62 15.13
N LEU A 129 0.56 -6.10 14.20
CA LEU A 129 1.65 -5.31 13.63
C LEU A 129 1.14 -4.05 12.93
N TRP A 130 0.08 -4.18 12.12
CA TRP A 130 -0.56 -3.04 11.47
C TRP A 130 -1.20 -2.08 12.48
N GLU A 131 -1.91 -2.59 13.50
CA GLU A 131 -2.56 -1.76 14.51
C GLU A 131 -1.56 -0.92 15.31
N LEU A 132 -0.37 -1.47 15.53
CA LEU A 132 0.73 -0.80 16.19
C LEU A 132 1.58 0.04 15.23
N GLU A 133 1.24 0.17 13.94
CA GLU A 133 1.97 0.95 12.94
C GLU A 133 3.39 0.42 12.65
N PHE A 134 3.61 -0.89 12.79
CA PHE A 134 4.82 -1.54 12.30
C PHE A 134 4.71 -1.82 10.80
N ARG A 135 5.77 -1.49 10.08
CA ARG A 135 5.90 -1.82 8.67
C ARG A 135 6.70 -3.11 8.55
N VAL A 136 6.12 -4.11 7.90
CA VAL A 136 6.81 -5.36 7.55
C VAL A 136 7.52 -5.17 6.22
N HIS A 137 8.82 -5.45 6.20
CA HIS A 137 9.63 -5.41 4.98
C HIS A 137 9.95 -6.81 4.46
N LYS A 138 10.14 -7.76 5.38
CA LYS A 138 10.29 -9.17 5.05
C LYS A 138 9.55 -10.03 6.05
N MET A 139 8.93 -11.11 5.58
CA MET A 139 8.25 -12.08 6.42
C MET A 139 8.62 -13.47 5.94
N ILE A 140 8.94 -14.36 6.88
CA ILE A 140 9.07 -15.79 6.60
C ILE A 140 8.24 -16.51 7.67
N ALA A 141 7.27 -17.30 7.24
CA ALA A 141 6.48 -18.17 8.12
C ALA A 141 6.61 -19.61 7.63
N SER A 142 6.72 -20.56 8.55
CA SER A 142 6.72 -21.98 8.22
C SER A 142 6.23 -22.82 9.39
N VAL A 143 5.60 -23.96 9.08
CA VAL A 143 5.24 -24.98 10.05
C VAL A 143 6.38 -25.99 10.19
N THR A 144 6.82 -26.23 11.42
CA THR A 144 7.86 -27.22 11.74
C THR A 144 7.28 -28.63 11.84
N PRO A 145 8.10 -29.70 11.69
CA PRO A 145 7.62 -31.08 11.78
C PRO A 145 6.95 -31.46 13.11
N ASP A 146 7.26 -30.75 14.21
CA ASP A 146 6.62 -30.91 15.52
C ASP A 146 5.30 -30.11 15.65
N GLY A 147 4.78 -29.56 14.55
CA GLY A 147 3.48 -28.87 14.50
C GLY A 147 3.50 -27.44 15.04
N LYS A 148 4.67 -26.83 15.20
CA LYS A 148 4.80 -25.43 15.64
C LYS A 148 4.89 -24.49 14.44
N ALA A 149 4.27 -23.33 14.56
CA ALA A 149 4.47 -22.23 13.63
C ALA A 149 5.66 -21.39 14.08
N VAL A 150 6.66 -21.26 13.21
CA VAL A 150 7.76 -20.30 13.38
C VAL A 150 7.54 -19.17 12.38
N THR A 151 7.44 -17.94 12.88
CA THR A 151 7.35 -16.76 12.03
C THR A 151 8.41 -15.75 12.38
N MET A 152 9.04 -15.19 11.35
CA MET A 152 10.05 -14.15 11.43
C MET A 152 9.62 -12.96 10.59
N PHE A 153 9.66 -11.77 11.18
CA PHE A 153 9.38 -10.51 10.51
C PHE A 153 10.60 -9.59 10.63
N CYS A 154 11.06 -9.07 9.50
CA CYS A 154 11.89 -7.87 9.48
C CYS A 154 10.97 -6.66 9.38
N LEU A 155 11.03 -5.77 10.37
CA LEU A 155 10.10 -4.66 10.49
C LEU A 155 10.78 -3.35 10.90
N THR A 156 10.15 -2.23 10.54
CA THR A 156 10.48 -0.90 11.07
C THR A 156 9.29 -0.32 11.82
N ASP A 157 9.56 0.37 12.92
CA ASP A 157 8.54 1.11 13.65
C ASP A 157 8.28 2.45 12.97
N SER A 158 7.06 2.64 12.44
CA SER A 158 6.69 3.92 11.86
C SER A 158 6.73 5.04 12.88
N ARG A 159 6.68 4.75 14.19
CA ARG A 159 6.81 5.74 15.27
C ARG A 159 8.24 5.97 15.71
N GLU A 160 9.19 5.17 15.23
CA GLU A 160 10.61 5.18 15.62
C GLU A 160 10.86 4.94 17.12
N LEU A 161 9.94 4.27 17.83
CA LEU A 161 10.01 4.06 19.28
C LEU A 161 10.42 2.64 19.68
N LEU A 162 10.64 1.72 18.72
CA LEU A 162 10.94 0.32 19.03
C LEU A 162 12.30 0.10 19.70
N HIS A 163 13.15 1.12 19.76
CA HIS A 163 14.35 1.11 20.61
C HIS A 163 14.00 1.20 22.11
N GLU A 164 12.80 1.69 22.46
CA GLU A 164 12.34 1.79 23.84
C GLU A 164 11.75 0.46 24.32
N LYS A 165 12.16 0.03 25.51
CA LYS A 165 11.66 -1.22 26.11
C LYS A 165 10.13 -1.25 26.26
N ARG A 166 9.51 -0.13 26.62
CA ARG A 166 8.04 -0.02 26.73
C ARG A 166 7.31 -0.35 25.43
N ARG A 167 7.87 0.06 24.29
CA ARG A 167 7.32 -0.21 22.96
C ARG A 167 7.47 -1.68 22.58
N GLN A 168 8.59 -2.29 22.94
CA GLN A 168 8.83 -3.73 22.77
C GLN A 168 7.90 -4.55 23.66
N ASP A 169 7.74 -4.16 24.93
CA ASP A 169 6.87 -4.84 25.89
C ASP A 169 5.40 -4.79 25.43
N ASP A 170 4.91 -3.63 24.99
CA ASP A 170 3.55 -3.48 24.43
C ASP A 170 3.31 -4.41 23.23
N LEU A 171 4.26 -4.46 22.28
CA LEU A 171 4.22 -5.39 21.15
C LEU A 171 4.19 -6.85 21.62
N CYS A 172 5.12 -7.24 22.50
CA CYS A 172 5.22 -8.61 23.00
C CYS A 172 3.98 -9.05 23.78
N ILE A 173 3.39 -8.18 24.60
CA ILE A 173 2.16 -8.46 25.36
C ILE A 173 1.01 -8.74 24.39
N ARG A 174 0.82 -7.89 23.39
CA ARG A 174 -0.25 -8.03 22.38
C ARG A 174 -0.08 -9.27 21.50
N LEU A 175 1.15 -9.65 21.20
CA LEU A 175 1.42 -10.89 20.46
C LEU A 175 1.24 -12.13 21.33
N LYS A 176 1.70 -12.12 22.59
CA LYS A 176 1.50 -13.26 23.50
C LYS A 176 0.03 -13.55 23.77
N SER A 177 -0.83 -12.52 23.80
CA SER A 177 -2.28 -12.72 23.95
C SER A 177 -2.93 -13.48 22.79
N ILE A 178 -2.34 -13.45 21.58
CA ILE A 178 -2.86 -14.21 20.41
C ILE A 178 -2.11 -15.52 20.19
N LEU A 179 -0.84 -15.64 20.62
CA LEU A 179 -0.02 -16.84 20.44
C LEU A 179 -0.35 -17.97 21.44
N GLY A 180 -1.01 -17.65 22.57
CA GLY A 180 -1.39 -18.60 23.62
C GLY A 180 -0.31 -18.79 24.72
N GLU A 181 -0.72 -19.05 25.96
CA GLU A 181 0.14 -18.87 27.15
C GLU A 181 1.24 -19.93 27.39
N GLN A 182 1.07 -21.18 26.93
CA GLN A 182 1.85 -22.30 27.49
C GLN A 182 3.13 -22.69 26.73
N THR A 183 3.35 -22.25 25.48
CA THR A 183 4.54 -22.61 24.68
C THR A 183 4.99 -21.54 23.68
N SER A 184 4.41 -20.33 23.74
CA SER A 184 4.71 -19.28 22.78
C SER A 184 5.96 -18.47 23.17
N ASP A 185 6.79 -18.17 22.16
CA ASP A 185 7.93 -17.28 22.31
C ASP A 185 7.77 -16.06 21.41
N CYS A 186 8.22 -14.91 21.87
CA CYS A 186 8.17 -13.64 21.15
C CYS A 186 9.43 -12.84 21.49
N VAL A 187 10.33 -12.76 20.52
CA VAL A 187 11.65 -12.14 20.68
C VAL A 187 11.80 -11.02 19.66
N VAL A 188 12.18 -9.84 20.14
CA VAL A 188 12.51 -8.67 19.30
C VAL A 188 14.00 -8.39 19.46
N THR A 189 14.73 -8.38 18.35
CA THR A 189 16.15 -7.97 18.32
C THR A 189 16.37 -6.91 17.26
N PRO A 190 17.35 -6.00 17.43
CA PRO A 190 17.82 -5.17 16.32
C PRO A 190 18.24 -6.08 15.16
N ALA A 191 17.83 -5.73 13.94
CA ALA A 191 18.24 -6.48 12.76
C ALA A 191 19.71 -6.18 12.45
N GLY A 192 20.50 -7.21 12.17
CA GLY A 192 21.92 -7.07 11.78
C GLY A 192 22.08 -6.47 10.38
N THR A 193 23.31 -6.16 10.00
CA THR A 193 23.66 -5.59 8.69
C THR A 193 23.27 -6.49 7.52
N GLU A 194 23.14 -7.81 7.74
CA GLU A 194 22.62 -8.78 6.76
C GLU A 194 21.15 -8.55 6.39
N TRP A 195 20.43 -7.72 7.17
CA TRP A 195 19.09 -7.22 6.90
C TRP A 195 19.07 -5.69 6.65
N GLY A 196 20.24 -5.05 6.51
CA GLY A 196 20.36 -3.61 6.28
C GLY A 196 20.14 -3.19 4.82
N GLU A 197 20.46 -4.06 3.87
CA GLU A 197 20.22 -3.86 2.43
C GLU A 197 18.82 -4.37 2.02
N LEU A 198 17.78 -4.04 2.79
CA LEU A 198 16.41 -4.52 2.55
C LEU A 198 15.68 -3.80 1.40
N ASP A 199 16.39 -2.98 0.61
CA ASP A 199 15.79 -2.15 -0.43
C ASP A 199 15.41 -2.93 -1.69
N CYS A 200 15.96 -4.12 -1.93
CA CYS A 200 15.52 -5.12 -2.91
C CYS A 200 16.30 -6.42 -2.69
N THR A 201 15.64 -7.54 -2.39
CA THR A 201 16.31 -8.83 -2.45
C THR A 201 16.45 -9.27 -3.91
N THR A 202 17.64 -9.15 -4.48
CA THR A 202 18.04 -9.77 -5.76
C THR A 202 18.36 -11.25 -5.54
N PHE A 203 17.38 -12.06 -5.11
CA PHE A 203 17.57 -13.51 -5.11
C PHE A 203 17.37 -14.06 -6.53
N LEU A 204 18.50 -14.28 -7.20
CA LEU A 204 18.64 -15.11 -8.40
C LEU A 204 18.29 -16.57 -8.05
N SER A 205 17.07 -16.98 -8.37
CA SER A 205 16.61 -18.37 -8.30
C SER A 205 15.42 -18.54 -9.24
N ALA A 206 15.12 -19.77 -9.67
CA ALA A 206 14.03 -20.18 -10.59
C ALA A 206 12.63 -19.59 -10.31
N ALA A 207 12.45 -18.91 -9.17
CA ALA A 207 11.31 -18.03 -8.88
C ALA A 207 11.24 -16.77 -9.77
N SER A 208 12.33 -16.35 -10.41
CA SER A 208 12.32 -15.20 -11.32
C SER A 208 11.47 -15.47 -12.57
N THR A 209 11.46 -16.70 -13.09
CA THR A 209 10.63 -17.06 -14.25
C THR A 209 9.14 -17.02 -13.92
N SER A 210 8.72 -17.60 -12.79
CA SER A 210 7.32 -17.55 -12.39
C SER A 210 6.88 -16.14 -12.02
N LEU A 211 7.72 -15.35 -11.34
CA LEU A 211 7.42 -13.94 -11.06
C LEU A 211 7.39 -13.08 -12.32
N MET A 212 8.25 -13.35 -13.29
CA MET A 212 8.16 -12.76 -14.62
C MET A 212 6.82 -13.12 -15.26
N ASP A 213 6.41 -14.39 -15.31
CA ASP A 213 5.10 -14.78 -15.84
C ASP A 213 3.93 -14.07 -15.12
N VAL A 214 3.92 -14.03 -13.78
CA VAL A 214 2.91 -13.28 -13.00
C VAL A 214 2.93 -11.79 -13.34
N CYS A 215 4.12 -11.23 -13.61
CA CYS A 215 4.32 -9.83 -13.98
C CYS A 215 4.16 -9.54 -15.48
N SER A 216 4.10 -10.55 -16.33
CA SER A 216 4.06 -10.45 -17.79
C SER A 216 2.72 -10.93 -18.36
N HIS A 217 1.89 -11.63 -17.58
CA HIS A 217 0.57 -12.08 -18.03
C HIS A 217 -0.39 -10.92 -18.28
N ASP A 218 -0.72 -10.77 -19.56
CA ASP A 218 -1.65 -9.80 -20.12
C ASP A 218 -3.05 -9.85 -19.50
N ALA A 219 -3.66 -8.67 -19.43
CA ALA A 219 -4.93 -8.40 -18.78
C ALA A 219 -6.12 -9.15 -19.42
N GLN A 220 -6.53 -10.27 -18.82
CA GLN A 220 -7.91 -10.73 -18.94
C GLN A 220 -8.80 -9.89 -18.02
N GLY A 221 -9.22 -8.75 -18.53
CA GLY A 221 -10.16 -7.83 -17.89
C GLY A 221 -9.95 -6.40 -18.37
N VAL A 222 -10.34 -6.10 -19.60
CA VAL A 222 -10.33 -4.72 -20.13
C VAL A 222 -11.41 -3.93 -19.42
N GLY A 223 -11.08 -3.39 -18.25
CA GLY A 223 -11.82 -2.27 -17.70
C GLY A 223 -11.75 -1.12 -18.70
N LYS A 224 -12.87 -0.42 -18.94
CA LYS A 224 -12.88 0.78 -19.79
C LYS A 224 -12.03 1.86 -19.12
N LEU A 225 -10.75 1.90 -19.45
CA LEU A 225 -9.82 2.96 -19.08
C LEU A 225 -9.66 3.91 -20.27
N ARG A 226 -9.70 5.20 -20.00
CA ARG A 226 -9.38 6.27 -20.95
C ARG A 226 -8.44 7.24 -20.25
N ILE A 227 -7.30 7.48 -20.87
CA ILE A 227 -6.35 8.52 -20.44
C ILE A 227 -6.18 9.50 -21.60
N ASP A 228 -6.58 10.74 -21.38
CA ASP A 228 -6.40 11.81 -22.34
C ASP A 228 -5.44 12.87 -21.81
N VAL A 229 -4.73 13.49 -22.75
CA VAL A 229 -3.83 14.60 -22.46
C VAL A 229 -4.19 15.77 -23.36
N ASP A 230 -4.36 16.94 -22.76
CA ASP A 230 -4.67 18.18 -23.48
C ASP A 230 -3.70 19.31 -23.08
N ASN A 231 -3.02 19.85 -24.08
CA ASN A 231 -2.10 20.98 -23.93
C ASN A 231 -2.68 22.31 -24.44
N SER A 232 -3.95 22.38 -24.83
CA SER A 232 -4.62 23.57 -25.36
C SER A 232 -5.37 24.38 -24.31
N LEU A 233 -5.91 23.73 -23.27
CA LEU A 233 -6.79 24.36 -22.26
C LEU A 233 -6.08 25.28 -21.26
N SER A 234 -4.76 25.18 -21.16
CA SER A 234 -3.96 26.07 -20.31
C SER A 234 -2.67 26.46 -21.01
N PRO A 235 -2.25 27.74 -21.01
CA PRO A 235 -0.96 28.13 -21.57
C PRO A 235 0.20 27.60 -20.73
N GLY A 236 0.00 27.37 -19.43
CA GLY A 236 1.03 26.98 -18.47
C GLY A 236 1.06 25.52 -18.07
N HIS A 237 -0.04 24.77 -18.24
CA HIS A 237 -0.17 23.41 -17.70
C HIS A 237 -0.61 22.40 -18.76
N THR A 238 -0.29 21.13 -18.53
CA THR A 238 -0.83 19.99 -19.28
C THR A 238 -2.02 19.45 -18.52
N LEU A 239 -3.19 19.31 -19.16
CA LEU A 239 -4.33 18.63 -18.56
C LEU A 239 -4.17 17.13 -18.81
N LEU A 240 -4.26 16.35 -17.73
CA LEU A 240 -4.31 14.89 -17.75
C LEU A 240 -5.69 14.46 -17.22
N GLN A 241 -6.43 13.73 -18.03
CA GLN A 241 -7.76 13.23 -17.68
C GLN A 241 -7.73 11.70 -17.66
N ILE A 242 -8.22 11.11 -16.58
CA ILE A 242 -8.24 9.66 -16.36
C ILE A 242 -9.67 9.26 -16.02
N CYS A 243 -10.26 8.40 -16.84
CA CYS A 243 -11.58 7.82 -16.60
C CYS A 243 -11.47 6.30 -16.53
N CYS A 244 -11.91 5.70 -15.42
CA CYS A 244 -11.87 4.24 -15.23
C CYS A 244 -12.96 3.77 -14.27
N LYS A 245 -13.05 2.46 -14.01
CA LYS A 245 -13.91 1.95 -12.94
C LYS A 245 -13.36 2.39 -11.58
N GLY A 246 -14.22 2.96 -10.75
CA GLY A 246 -13.88 3.36 -9.38
C GLY A 246 -13.46 2.13 -8.59
N ARG A 247 -12.32 2.22 -7.90
CA ARG A 247 -11.76 1.13 -7.11
C ARG A 247 -10.99 1.65 -5.90
N ARG A 248 -10.88 0.84 -4.85
CA ARG A 248 -10.07 1.13 -3.66
C ARG A 248 -8.61 1.35 -4.06
N GLY A 249 -8.07 2.47 -3.59
CA GLY A 249 -6.69 2.86 -3.84
C GLY A 249 -6.43 3.50 -5.21
N LEU A 250 -7.45 3.75 -6.05
CA LEU A 250 -7.26 4.40 -7.36
C LEU A 250 -6.47 5.71 -7.26
N MET A 251 -6.89 6.61 -6.37
CA MET A 251 -6.18 7.87 -6.13
C MET A 251 -4.72 7.64 -5.71
N TYR A 252 -4.45 6.67 -4.85
CA TYR A 252 -3.09 6.34 -4.42
C TYR A 252 -2.24 5.85 -5.59
N ASP A 253 -2.77 4.94 -6.41
CA ASP A 253 -2.03 4.37 -7.54
C ASP A 253 -1.72 5.43 -8.62
N CYS A 254 -2.68 6.31 -8.92
CA CYS A 254 -2.46 7.46 -9.81
C CYS A 254 -1.42 8.43 -9.23
N MET A 255 -1.61 8.90 -7.99
CA MET A 255 -0.73 9.91 -7.38
C MET A 255 0.69 9.39 -7.16
N ARG A 256 0.84 8.09 -6.82
CA ARG A 256 2.14 7.43 -6.73
C ARG A 256 2.85 7.42 -8.08
N THR A 257 2.14 7.04 -9.14
CA THR A 257 2.70 7.03 -10.49
C THR A 257 3.17 8.42 -10.92
N LEU A 258 2.37 9.46 -10.66
CA LEU A 258 2.74 10.84 -10.93
C LEU A 258 3.99 11.27 -10.15
N LYS A 259 4.08 10.90 -8.86
CA LYS A 259 5.26 11.15 -8.03
C LYS A 259 6.52 10.48 -8.61
N ASP A 260 6.40 9.24 -9.07
CA ASP A 260 7.52 8.47 -9.64
C ASP A 260 8.08 9.15 -10.90
N PHE A 261 7.22 9.80 -11.69
CA PHE A 261 7.57 10.59 -12.87
C PHE A 261 7.92 12.05 -12.58
N GLN A 262 8.09 12.42 -11.31
CA GLN A 262 8.38 13.78 -10.86
C GLN A 262 7.34 14.81 -11.35
N ILE A 263 6.08 14.40 -11.46
CA ILE A 263 4.99 15.26 -11.91
C ILE A 263 4.45 16.08 -10.74
N GLN A 264 4.39 17.39 -10.92
CA GLN A 264 3.76 18.35 -10.03
C GLN A 264 2.32 18.56 -10.46
N ILE A 265 1.40 18.62 -9.50
CA ILE A 265 -0.02 18.87 -9.75
C ILE A 265 -0.29 20.30 -9.32
N ALA A 266 -0.84 21.15 -10.17
CA ALA A 266 -1.23 22.52 -9.81
C ALA A 266 -2.69 22.57 -9.34
N TYR A 267 -3.57 21.86 -10.06
CA TYR A 267 -4.97 21.70 -9.70
C TYR A 267 -5.39 20.27 -10.00
N GLY A 268 -6.24 19.70 -9.17
CA GLY A 268 -6.78 18.37 -9.38
C GLY A 268 -8.22 18.25 -8.91
N ARG A 269 -9.01 17.49 -9.64
CA ARG A 269 -10.35 17.10 -9.25
C ARG A 269 -10.51 15.61 -9.48
N SER A 270 -11.07 14.91 -8.52
CA SER A 270 -11.51 13.54 -8.72
C SER A 270 -12.92 13.35 -8.19
N ALA A 271 -13.72 12.55 -8.88
CA ALA A 271 -15.03 12.13 -8.40
C ALA A 271 -15.36 10.73 -8.90
N THR A 272 -16.05 9.96 -8.06
CA THR A 272 -16.73 8.74 -8.48
C THR A 272 -18.19 9.09 -8.79
N ASN A 273 -18.64 8.82 -10.01
CA ASN A 273 -20.01 9.09 -10.43
C ASN A 273 -20.99 8.03 -9.91
N GLY A 274 -22.29 8.27 -10.04
CA GLY A 274 -23.34 7.35 -9.57
C GLY A 274 -23.37 5.98 -10.27
N LYS A 275 -22.61 5.81 -11.37
CA LYS A 275 -22.43 4.52 -12.08
C LYS A 275 -21.20 3.74 -11.58
N GLY A 276 -20.47 4.29 -10.61
CA GLY A 276 -19.24 3.72 -10.07
C GLY A 276 -18.02 3.95 -10.96
N ASP A 277 -18.08 4.82 -11.97
CA ASP A 277 -16.89 5.22 -12.74
C ASP A 277 -16.18 6.37 -12.02
N GLY A 278 -14.86 6.27 -11.90
CA GLY A 278 -13.99 7.31 -11.37
C GLY A 278 -13.45 8.19 -12.49
N GLU A 279 -13.54 9.50 -12.29
CA GLU A 279 -12.99 10.53 -13.16
C GLU A 279 -11.96 11.33 -12.36
N ILE A 280 -10.77 11.53 -12.93
CA ILE A 280 -9.67 12.29 -12.33
C ILE A 280 -9.12 13.25 -13.39
N ASP A 281 -9.27 14.55 -13.15
CA ASP A 281 -8.76 15.63 -13.99
C ASP A 281 -7.63 16.37 -13.24
N LEU A 282 -6.44 16.43 -13.82
CA LEU A 282 -5.26 17.04 -13.19
C LEU A 282 -4.59 18.01 -14.16
N PHE A 283 -4.40 19.26 -13.72
CA PHE A 283 -3.47 20.17 -14.36
C PHE A 283 -2.09 19.93 -13.79
N ILE A 284 -1.19 19.45 -14.65
CA ILE A 284 0.13 18.98 -14.25
C ILE A 284 1.26 19.76 -14.93
N LEU A 285 2.41 19.74 -14.26
CA LEU A 285 3.72 20.19 -14.72
C LEU A 285 4.71 19.06 -14.52
N HIS A 286 5.75 19.02 -15.34
CA HIS A 286 6.91 18.18 -15.04
C HIS A 286 7.75 18.83 -13.91
N GLY A 287 8.65 18.07 -13.28
CA GLY A 287 9.43 18.53 -12.13
C GLY A 287 10.35 19.72 -12.39
N ASP A 288 10.57 20.08 -13.66
CA ASP A 288 11.26 21.31 -14.09
C ASP A 288 10.33 22.53 -14.19
N GLY A 289 9.07 22.40 -13.77
CA GLY A 289 8.06 23.46 -13.78
C GLY A 289 7.48 23.75 -15.16
N LYS A 290 7.73 22.90 -16.16
CA LYS A 290 7.27 23.11 -17.55
C LYS A 290 6.11 22.18 -17.90
N LYS A 291 5.36 22.57 -18.94
CA LYS A 291 4.38 21.69 -19.58
C LYS A 291 5.03 20.41 -20.09
N LEU A 292 4.29 19.32 -19.96
CA LEU A 292 4.68 18.03 -20.51
C LEU A 292 4.26 17.97 -21.98
N VAL A 293 5.16 18.41 -22.86
CA VAL A 293 4.94 18.46 -24.33
C VAL A 293 5.70 17.36 -25.06
N ASP A 294 6.75 16.82 -24.43
CA ASP A 294 7.56 15.75 -24.99
C ASP A 294 6.71 14.47 -25.18
N PRO A 295 6.55 13.99 -26.43
CA PRO A 295 5.69 12.85 -26.73
C PRO A 295 6.20 11.54 -26.14
N VAL A 296 7.52 11.39 -25.95
CA VAL A 296 8.11 10.20 -25.34
C VAL A 296 7.81 10.18 -23.84
N LYS A 297 7.99 11.31 -23.16
CA LYS A 297 7.65 11.42 -21.72
C LYS A 297 6.16 11.21 -21.48
N LEU A 298 5.31 11.78 -22.33
CA LEU A 298 3.85 11.59 -22.26
C LEU A 298 3.47 10.13 -22.45
N LYS A 299 4.01 9.48 -23.49
CA LYS A 299 3.74 8.06 -23.75
C LYS A 299 4.17 7.17 -22.58
N ASN A 300 5.35 7.41 -22.02
CA ASN A 300 5.86 6.64 -20.87
C ASN A 300 5.00 6.84 -19.62
N LEU A 301 4.55 8.08 -19.36
CA LEU A 301 3.65 8.38 -18.25
C LEU A 301 2.28 7.71 -18.42
N CYS A 302 1.67 7.84 -19.60
CA CYS A 302 0.35 7.26 -19.87
C CYS A 302 0.39 5.74 -19.81
N SER A 303 1.39 5.11 -20.44
CA SER A 303 1.58 3.66 -20.36
C SER A 303 1.78 3.18 -18.93
N ARG A 304 2.53 3.93 -18.10
CA ARG A 304 2.65 3.57 -16.67
C ARG A 304 1.32 3.70 -15.94
N LEU A 305 0.58 4.78 -16.15
CA LEU A 305 -0.73 4.96 -15.53
C LEU A 305 -1.69 3.84 -15.96
N GLU A 306 -1.67 3.41 -17.22
CA GLU A 306 -2.47 2.29 -17.71
C GLU A 306 -2.17 1.00 -16.96
N ASP A 307 -0.88 0.62 -16.88
CA ASP A 307 -0.44 -0.56 -16.12
C ASP A 307 -0.91 -0.52 -14.66
N GLU A 308 -0.67 0.60 -13.97
CA GLU A 308 -0.93 0.75 -12.54
C GLU A 308 -2.43 0.91 -12.21
N ILE A 309 -3.23 1.41 -13.14
CA ILE A 309 -4.69 1.52 -12.96
C ILE A 309 -5.36 0.18 -13.20
N LEU A 310 -4.99 -0.52 -14.29
CA LEU A 310 -5.61 -1.78 -14.69
C LEU A 310 -5.16 -2.95 -13.81
N GLN A 311 -3.88 -3.00 -13.44
CA GLN A 311 -3.30 -4.10 -12.68
C GLN A 311 -2.36 -3.63 -11.56
N PRO A 312 -2.85 -2.86 -10.57
CA PRO A 312 -2.04 -2.43 -9.41
C PRO A 312 -1.55 -3.62 -8.55
N VAL A 313 -2.29 -4.74 -8.61
CA VAL A 313 -2.00 -5.98 -7.91
C VAL A 313 -2.19 -7.14 -8.87
N ARG A 314 -1.17 -7.99 -8.95
CA ARG A 314 -1.15 -9.20 -9.77
C ARG A 314 -1.26 -10.41 -8.87
N ILE A 315 -2.12 -11.34 -9.25
CA ILE A 315 -2.42 -12.54 -8.46
C ILE A 315 -2.30 -13.74 -9.38
N ALA A 316 -1.49 -14.71 -8.96
CA ALA A 316 -1.37 -15.98 -9.62
C ALA A 316 -1.39 -17.11 -8.60
N ILE A 317 -1.97 -18.23 -9.01
CA ILE A 317 -1.96 -19.49 -8.27
C ILE A 317 -1.30 -20.50 -9.19
N MET A 318 -0.28 -21.18 -8.68
CA MET A 318 0.57 -22.08 -9.47
C MET A 318 0.70 -23.43 -8.78
N ASP A 319 0.69 -24.49 -9.58
CA ASP A 319 0.96 -25.84 -9.10
C ASP A 319 2.48 -26.06 -9.07
N ARG A 320 3.04 -26.35 -7.89
CA ARG A 320 4.46 -26.65 -7.66
C ARG A 320 4.66 -28.14 -7.32
N GLY A 321 4.13 -29.02 -8.16
CA GLY A 321 4.12 -30.46 -7.90
C GLY A 321 2.96 -30.83 -6.97
N PRO A 322 3.21 -31.37 -5.75
CA PRO A 322 2.14 -31.68 -4.81
C PRO A 322 1.54 -30.43 -4.14
N ASP A 323 2.28 -29.33 -4.11
CA ASP A 323 1.88 -28.13 -3.37
C ASP A 323 1.36 -27.04 -4.31
N ILE A 324 0.44 -26.22 -3.79
CA ILE A 324 -0.11 -25.06 -4.51
C ILE A 324 0.46 -23.78 -3.90
N GLU A 325 0.99 -22.91 -4.75
CA GLU A 325 1.56 -21.63 -4.35
C GLU A 325 0.69 -20.46 -4.86
N LEU A 326 0.25 -19.60 -3.94
CA LEU A 326 -0.29 -18.28 -4.25
C LEU A 326 0.84 -17.25 -4.28
N ILE A 327 0.89 -16.47 -5.37
CA ILE A 327 1.75 -15.32 -5.52
C ILE A 327 0.87 -14.08 -5.70
N VAL A 328 1.06 -13.09 -4.84
CA VAL A 328 0.46 -11.75 -4.95
C VAL A 328 1.58 -10.73 -5.06
N ALA A 329 1.62 -9.99 -6.17
CA ALA A 329 2.62 -8.95 -6.42
C ALA A 329 1.95 -7.58 -6.55
N ALA A 330 2.43 -6.59 -5.80
CA ALA A 330 1.98 -5.20 -5.88
C ALA A 330 3.13 -4.28 -6.31
N SER A 331 2.86 -3.34 -7.21
CA SER A 331 3.87 -2.38 -7.66
C SER A 331 4.26 -1.43 -6.53
N ILE A 332 5.56 -1.13 -6.44
CA ILE A 332 6.11 -0.19 -5.46
C ILE A 332 6.56 1.07 -6.17
N GLY A 333 6.25 2.23 -5.58
CA GLY A 333 6.74 3.51 -6.07
C GLY A 333 8.20 3.74 -5.72
N VAL A 334 8.79 4.80 -6.26
CA VAL A 334 10.22 5.14 -6.10
C VAL A 334 10.58 5.41 -4.63
N CYS A 335 9.60 5.76 -3.78
CA CYS A 335 9.78 5.91 -2.33
C CYS A 335 9.95 4.57 -1.57
N GLY A 336 9.94 3.44 -2.28
CA GLY A 336 10.12 2.11 -1.69
C GLY A 336 8.97 1.66 -0.81
N GLN A 337 7.84 2.37 -0.80
CA GLN A 337 6.69 2.01 0.03
C GLN A 337 5.69 1.16 -0.74
N GLY A 338 5.54 -0.10 -0.35
CA GLY A 338 4.58 -1.05 -0.95
C GLY A 338 3.12 -0.80 -0.56
N ARG A 339 2.18 -1.57 -1.11
CA ARG A 339 0.74 -1.26 -1.02
C ARG A 339 0.25 -1.37 0.43
N PRO A 340 -0.38 -0.31 1.00
CA PRO A 340 -0.85 -0.37 2.38
C PRO A 340 -1.79 -1.55 2.63
N ARG A 341 -1.60 -2.23 3.77
CA ARG A 341 -2.43 -3.35 4.25
C ARG A 341 -2.47 -4.62 3.39
N ALA A 342 -1.70 -4.71 2.31
CA ALA A 342 -1.80 -5.86 1.41
C ALA A 342 -1.56 -7.21 2.15
N LEU A 343 -0.49 -7.33 2.93
CA LEU A 343 -0.21 -8.55 3.72
C LEU A 343 -1.38 -8.96 4.63
N HIS A 344 -1.91 -8.03 5.42
CA HIS A 344 -3.03 -8.28 6.32
C HIS A 344 -4.30 -8.68 5.55
N ASP A 345 -4.63 -7.95 4.49
CA ASP A 345 -5.85 -8.20 3.72
C ASP A 345 -5.78 -9.54 2.97
N ILE A 346 -4.60 -9.97 2.50
CA ILE A 346 -4.37 -11.31 1.92
C ILE A 346 -4.58 -12.40 2.98
N THR A 347 -3.89 -12.31 4.12
CA THR A 347 -3.99 -13.34 5.18
C THR A 347 -5.39 -13.42 5.78
N CYS A 348 -6.12 -12.29 5.82
CA CYS A 348 -7.52 -12.23 6.24
C CYS A 348 -8.43 -13.06 5.31
N ILE A 349 -8.23 -12.95 4.00
CA ILE A 349 -9.01 -13.72 3.01
C ILE A 349 -8.65 -15.20 3.08
N LEU A 350 -7.36 -15.54 3.20
CA LEU A 350 -6.94 -16.94 3.37
C LEU A 350 -7.55 -17.58 4.62
N LYS A 351 -7.56 -16.85 5.75
CA LYS A 351 -8.24 -17.27 6.99
C LYS A 351 -9.74 -17.48 6.77
N ALA A 352 -10.42 -16.52 6.12
CA ALA A 352 -11.86 -16.60 5.86
C ALA A 352 -12.25 -17.74 4.92
N LEU A 353 -11.32 -18.19 4.07
CA LEU A 353 -11.48 -19.34 3.19
C LEU A 353 -11.09 -20.68 3.86
N GLY A 354 -10.61 -20.65 5.10
CA GLY A 354 -10.11 -21.85 5.78
C GLY A 354 -8.81 -22.41 5.20
N ILE A 355 -8.13 -21.65 4.34
CA ILE A 355 -6.89 -22.08 3.68
C ILE A 355 -5.74 -22.03 4.67
N CYS A 356 -5.02 -23.13 4.78
CA CYS A 356 -3.88 -23.27 5.69
C CYS A 356 -2.59 -22.95 4.96
N ILE A 357 -1.73 -22.21 5.64
CA ILE A 357 -0.47 -21.71 5.08
C ILE A 357 0.65 -22.59 5.63
N PHE A 358 1.24 -23.43 4.80
CA PHE A 358 2.40 -24.23 5.18
C PHE A 358 3.65 -23.36 5.28
N LYS A 359 3.84 -22.48 4.29
CA LYS A 359 4.95 -21.54 4.22
C LYS A 359 4.49 -20.21 3.67
N ALA A 360 4.96 -19.11 4.25
CA ALA A 360 4.79 -17.78 3.68
C ALA A 360 6.13 -17.08 3.54
N ASP A 361 6.27 -16.30 2.46
CA ASP A 361 7.40 -15.41 2.23
C ASP A 361 6.86 -14.08 1.70
N ALA A 362 7.37 -12.96 2.23
CA ALA A 362 7.10 -11.65 1.69
C ALA A 362 8.36 -10.82 1.62
N GLY A 363 8.51 -10.03 0.56
CA GLY A 363 9.67 -9.17 0.40
C GLY A 363 9.58 -8.24 -0.80
N PHE A 364 10.63 -7.43 -0.96
CA PHE A 364 10.79 -6.49 -2.05
C PHE A 364 11.72 -7.05 -3.13
N TYR A 365 11.28 -7.02 -4.38
CA TYR A 365 11.98 -7.61 -5.53
C TYR A 365 12.14 -6.58 -6.64
N LEU A 366 13.27 -6.64 -7.36
CA LEU A 366 13.49 -5.88 -8.59
C LEU A 366 13.28 -6.80 -9.78
N ILE A 367 12.30 -6.50 -10.62
CA ILE A 367 11.93 -7.27 -11.82
C ILE A 367 11.82 -6.28 -12.98
N GLU A 368 12.62 -6.45 -14.04
CA GLU A 368 12.62 -5.58 -15.23
C GLU A 368 12.66 -4.08 -14.88
N ASP A 369 13.59 -3.69 -14.00
CA ASP A 369 13.75 -2.32 -13.47
C ASP A 369 12.55 -1.76 -12.67
N ARG A 370 11.56 -2.60 -12.36
CA ARG A 370 10.41 -2.26 -11.50
C ARG A 370 10.56 -2.90 -10.13
N ARG A 371 10.24 -2.15 -9.08
CA ARG A 371 10.19 -2.67 -7.70
C ARG A 371 8.81 -3.24 -7.41
N TRP A 372 8.79 -4.44 -6.84
CA TRP A 372 7.58 -5.19 -6.52
C TRP A 372 7.59 -5.65 -5.08
N GLU A 373 6.44 -5.53 -4.41
CA GLU A 373 6.19 -6.15 -3.12
C GLU A 373 5.48 -7.46 -3.40
N VAL A 374 6.16 -8.56 -3.12
CA VAL A 374 5.70 -9.89 -3.47
C VAL A 374 5.40 -10.66 -2.20
N TYR A 375 4.22 -11.27 -2.17
CA TYR A 375 3.75 -12.17 -1.13
C TYR A 375 3.54 -13.55 -1.73
N ARG A 376 4.14 -14.56 -1.10
CA ARG A 376 4.10 -15.95 -1.53
C ARG A 376 3.56 -16.79 -0.40
N PHE A 377 2.60 -17.64 -0.71
CA PHE A 377 1.98 -18.53 0.26
C PHE A 377 1.90 -19.93 -0.34
N LEU A 378 2.63 -20.87 0.27
CA LEU A 378 2.47 -22.29 -0.02
C LEU A 378 1.33 -22.82 0.83
N PHE A 379 0.31 -23.38 0.18
CA PHE A 379 -0.86 -23.91 0.85
C PHE A 379 -0.60 -25.32 1.35
N MET A 380 -1.20 -25.65 2.49
CA MET A 380 -1.32 -27.01 2.98
C MET A 380 -2.64 -27.58 2.50
N GLU A 381 -2.59 -28.70 1.78
CA GLU A 381 -3.78 -29.38 1.30
C GLU A 381 -4.59 -29.92 2.48
N LYS A 382 -5.90 -29.65 2.47
CA LYS A 382 -6.85 -30.17 3.46
C LYS A 382 -7.94 -30.94 2.72
N PRO A 383 -8.45 -32.04 3.30
CA PRO A 383 -9.47 -32.86 2.64
C PRO A 383 -10.75 -32.10 2.30
N ASP A 384 -11.03 -30.98 3.00
CA ASP A 384 -12.25 -30.20 2.84
C ASP A 384 -12.21 -29.19 1.69
N VAL A 385 -11.03 -28.90 1.10
CA VAL A 385 -10.87 -27.89 0.05
C VAL A 385 -10.00 -28.44 -1.08
N ASP A 386 -10.63 -28.74 -2.22
CA ASP A 386 -9.91 -29.06 -3.45
C ASP A 386 -9.30 -27.79 -4.06
N LEU A 387 -8.04 -27.54 -3.70
CA LEU A 387 -7.24 -26.41 -4.18
C LEU A 387 -6.74 -26.63 -5.63
N SER A 388 -6.74 -27.86 -6.13
CA SER A 388 -6.28 -28.20 -7.49
C SER A 388 -7.30 -27.78 -8.57
N SER A 389 -8.57 -27.64 -8.19
CA SER A 389 -9.62 -27.17 -9.09
C SER A 389 -9.40 -25.72 -9.54
N ARG A 390 -9.32 -25.52 -10.87
CA ARG A 390 -9.25 -24.19 -11.49
C ARG A 390 -10.40 -23.27 -11.07
N GLN A 391 -11.58 -23.83 -10.77
CA GLN A 391 -12.72 -23.06 -10.29
C GLN A 391 -12.46 -22.52 -8.88
N THR A 392 -11.94 -23.35 -7.98
CA THR A 392 -11.53 -22.93 -6.62
C THR A 392 -10.46 -21.85 -6.70
N GLN A 393 -9.42 -22.07 -7.52
CA GLN A 393 -8.33 -21.10 -7.71
C GLN A 393 -8.86 -19.75 -8.24
N ALA A 394 -9.76 -19.75 -9.23
CA ALA A 394 -10.38 -18.53 -9.73
C ALA A 394 -11.20 -17.80 -8.66
N GLN A 395 -11.93 -18.53 -7.81
CA GLN A 395 -12.68 -17.95 -6.69
C GLN A 395 -11.77 -17.34 -5.62
N ILE A 396 -10.64 -17.97 -5.31
CA ILE A 396 -9.63 -17.43 -4.39
C ILE A 396 -9.09 -16.12 -4.95
N ALA A 397 -8.65 -16.12 -6.21
CA ALA A 397 -8.09 -14.94 -6.88
C ALA A 397 -9.11 -13.79 -6.92
N GLU A 398 -10.37 -14.07 -7.24
CA GLU A 398 -11.45 -13.07 -7.29
C GLU A 398 -11.74 -12.46 -5.91
N LYS A 399 -11.82 -13.28 -4.86
CA LYS A 399 -12.02 -12.78 -3.48
C LYS A 399 -10.84 -11.92 -3.00
N LEU A 400 -9.61 -12.29 -3.37
CA LEU A 400 -8.42 -11.49 -3.08
C LEU A 400 -8.46 -10.15 -3.82
N ARG A 401 -8.76 -10.16 -5.14
CA ARG A 401 -8.89 -8.93 -5.94
C ARG A 401 -9.92 -7.99 -5.33
N ARG A 402 -11.12 -8.49 -5.00
CA ARG A 402 -12.17 -7.70 -4.35
C ARG A 402 -11.72 -7.11 -3.02
N LYS A 403 -11.01 -7.86 -2.18
CA LYS A 403 -10.55 -7.32 -0.88
C LYS A 403 -9.49 -6.23 -1.04
N LEU A 404 -8.56 -6.41 -1.97
CA LEU A 404 -7.41 -5.53 -2.18
C LEU A 404 -7.75 -4.28 -3.00
N LEU A 405 -8.69 -4.40 -3.93
CA LEU A 405 -9.04 -3.38 -4.92
C LEU A 405 -10.47 -2.84 -4.78
N GLY A 406 -11.34 -3.44 -3.97
CA GLY A 406 -12.74 -3.05 -3.85
C GLY A 406 -13.61 -3.78 -4.86
#